data_AF-A0A511NBU9-F1
#
_entry.id   AF-A0A511NBU9-F1
#
_cell.length_a   1.000
_cell.length_b   1.000
_cell.length_c   1.000
_cell.angle_alpha   90.00
_cell.angle_beta   90.00
_cell.angle_gamma   90.00
#
_symmetry.space_group_name_H-M   'P 1'
#
loop_
_entity.id
_entity.type
_entity.pdbx_description
1 polymer ?
#
loop_
_entity_poly.entity_id
_entity_poly.type
_entity_poly.pdbx_seq_one_letter_code
_entity_poly.pdbx_strand_id
1 'polypeptide(L)'
;MPSWFNEVWSHATVSVSRAYKGMHFPEGKGRVELDPLNKDRAEERLAELQAELQPVLQAHPWFHVELKARKRKHLVEVTLEFQADRALSIQQPTGNRFRLQGHTLEGEHRKDVKVGVVVLRGLQREVMENLLRKPRSDRKCLVFELFKLPFYIP
;
A
#
# COMPACT_ATOMS: atom_id res chain seq x y z
N MET A 1 -2.27 24.30 -16.15
CA MET A 1 -3.22 23.61 -15.25
C MET A 1 -3.95 22.55 -16.08
N PRO A 2 -4.05 21.28 -15.65
CA PRO A 2 -4.69 20.24 -16.47
C PRO A 2 -6.19 20.56 -16.71
N SER A 3 -6.71 20.27 -17.90
CA SER A 3 -8.09 20.61 -18.33
C SER A 3 -9.19 20.01 -17.45
N TRP A 4 -8.94 18.83 -16.84
CA TRP A 4 -9.91 18.12 -16.01
C TRP A 4 -10.23 18.79 -14.67
N PHE A 5 -9.47 19.81 -14.25
CA PHE A 5 -9.72 20.49 -12.97
C PHE A 5 -10.95 21.41 -13.00
N ASN A 6 -11.41 21.79 -14.20
CA ASN A 6 -12.56 22.69 -14.41
C ASN A 6 -13.78 21.96 -15.01
N GLU A 7 -13.76 20.62 -15.10
CA GLU A 7 -14.88 19.85 -15.64
C GLU A 7 -16.06 19.84 -14.66
N VAL A 8 -17.28 20.03 -15.19
CA VAL A 8 -18.54 19.92 -14.43
C VAL A 8 -19.14 18.53 -14.65
N TRP A 9 -19.51 17.87 -13.56
CA TRP A 9 -19.87 16.45 -13.53
C TRP A 9 -21.35 16.27 -13.28
N SER A 10 -21.99 15.39 -14.06
CA SER A 10 -23.39 14.98 -13.81
C SER A 10 -23.46 13.92 -12.72
N HIS A 11 -22.50 12.99 -12.72
CA HIS A 11 -22.38 11.89 -11.76
C HIS A 11 -20.90 11.60 -11.50
N ALA A 12 -20.55 11.32 -10.24
CA ALA A 12 -19.20 10.87 -9.88
C ALA A 12 -19.24 9.88 -8.72
N THR A 13 -18.46 8.81 -8.85
CA THR A 13 -18.15 7.85 -7.79
C THR A 13 -16.67 7.96 -7.46
N VAL A 14 -16.38 8.15 -6.19
CA VAL A 14 -15.01 8.13 -5.68
C VAL A 14 -14.73 6.77 -5.07
N SER A 15 -13.65 6.15 -5.52
CA SER A 15 -13.12 4.92 -4.92
C SER A 15 -11.85 5.23 -4.14
N VAL A 16 -11.82 4.78 -2.88
CA VAL A 16 -10.64 4.86 -2.02
C VAL A 16 -10.01 3.47 -1.97
N SER A 17 -8.71 3.41 -2.21
CA SER A 17 -7.91 2.17 -2.13
C SER A 17 -6.58 2.49 -1.46
N ARG A 18 -5.90 1.50 -0.87
CA ARG A 18 -4.56 1.72 -0.35
C ARG A 18 -3.57 1.98 -1.49
N ALA A 19 -2.77 3.03 -1.36
CA ALA A 19 -1.66 3.31 -2.25
C ALA A 19 -0.45 2.48 -1.83
N TYR A 20 0.29 1.98 -2.82
CA TYR A 20 1.50 1.20 -2.59
C TYR A 20 2.65 1.72 -3.43
N LYS A 21 3.84 1.70 -2.86
CA LYS A 21 5.12 1.81 -3.58
C LYS A 21 5.67 0.39 -3.75
N GLY A 22 5.79 -0.04 -5.00
CA GLY A 22 6.43 -1.31 -5.33
C GLY A 22 7.95 -1.20 -5.23
N MET A 23 8.58 -2.13 -4.54
CA MET A 23 10.02 -2.30 -4.49
C MET A 23 10.36 -3.68 -5.05
N HIS A 24 11.33 -3.75 -5.95
CA HIS A 24 11.75 -5.00 -6.59
C HIS A 24 13.17 -5.34 -6.19
N PHE A 25 13.39 -6.58 -5.77
CA PHE A 25 14.64 -7.12 -5.28
C PHE A 25 15.01 -8.34 -6.14
N PRO A 26 15.70 -8.13 -7.28
CA PRO A 26 15.98 -9.19 -8.25
C PRO A 26 16.87 -10.30 -7.69
N GLU A 27 17.76 -9.97 -6.75
CA GLU A 27 18.67 -10.91 -6.09
C GLU A 27 18.07 -11.54 -4.82
N GLY A 28 16.80 -11.29 -4.52
CA GLY A 28 16.15 -11.81 -3.31
C GLY A 28 16.64 -11.22 -1.99
N LYS A 29 17.61 -10.31 -2.03
CA LYS A 29 18.14 -9.61 -0.85
C LYS A 29 17.67 -8.17 -0.82
N GLY A 30 17.28 -7.68 0.36
CA GLY A 30 16.80 -6.32 0.48
C GLY A 30 16.68 -5.81 1.91
N ARG A 31 16.32 -4.53 2.01
CA ARG A 31 15.98 -3.86 3.26
C ARG A 31 14.71 -3.05 3.08
N VAL A 32 13.84 -3.09 4.09
CA VAL A 32 12.61 -2.30 4.14
C VAL A 32 12.50 -1.63 5.49
N GLU A 33 12.24 -0.32 5.47
CA GLU A 33 11.96 0.45 6.68
C GLU A 33 10.51 0.21 7.11
N LEU A 34 10.32 -0.13 8.38
CA LEU A 34 9.01 -0.26 9.00
C LEU A 34 8.59 1.05 9.66
N ASP A 35 7.33 1.13 10.08
CA ASP A 35 6.83 2.27 10.84
C ASP A 35 7.67 2.45 12.13
N PRO A 36 8.15 3.67 12.42
CA PRO A 36 8.98 3.90 13.59
C PRO A 36 8.17 3.67 14.87
N LEU A 37 8.82 3.06 15.86
CA LEU A 37 8.21 2.76 17.15
C LEU A 37 8.42 3.92 18.12
N ASN A 38 7.42 4.17 18.97
CA ASN A 38 7.59 5.07 20.11
C ASN A 38 8.50 4.40 21.15
N LYS A 39 9.42 5.17 21.74
CA LYS A 39 10.40 4.67 22.72
C LYS A 39 9.76 3.97 23.91
N ASP A 40 8.68 4.54 24.43
CA ASP A 40 8.03 4.07 25.67
C ASP A 40 7.43 2.66 25.51
N ARG A 41 7.19 2.22 24.26
CA ARG A 41 6.65 0.89 23.93
C ARG A 41 7.53 0.13 22.95
N ALA A 42 8.79 0.54 22.77
CA ALA A 42 9.64 -0.01 21.74
C ALA A 42 9.97 -1.49 21.99
N GLU A 43 10.21 -1.87 23.25
CA GLU A 43 10.55 -3.25 23.61
C GLU A 43 9.38 -4.21 23.40
N GLU A 44 8.18 -3.84 23.90
CA GLU A 44 6.95 -4.61 23.70
C GLU A 44 6.64 -4.78 22.21
N ARG A 45 6.69 -3.68 21.44
CA ARG A 45 6.43 -3.72 20.00
C ARG A 45 7.49 -4.50 19.22
N LEU A 46 8.77 -4.43 19.61
CA LEU A 46 9.81 -5.25 18.97
C LEU A 46 9.61 -6.74 19.26
N ALA A 47 9.18 -7.10 20.46
CA ALA A 47 8.85 -8.49 20.81
C ALA A 47 7.64 -8.99 20.01
N GLU A 48 6.61 -8.16 19.83
CA GLU A 48 5.46 -8.47 18.95
C GLU A 48 5.91 -8.69 17.51
N LEU A 49 6.75 -7.79 16.97
CA LEU A 49 7.29 -7.93 15.61
C LEU A 49 8.11 -9.21 15.47
N GLN A 50 8.90 -9.57 16.49
CA GLN A 50 9.65 -10.83 16.49
C GLN A 50 8.74 -12.06 16.56
N ALA A 51 7.66 -12.01 17.32
CA ALA A 51 6.67 -13.08 17.39
C ALA A 51 5.95 -13.28 16.04
N GLU A 52 5.62 -12.19 15.34
CA GLU A 52 5.03 -12.22 14.00
C GLU A 52 5.96 -12.84 12.94
N LEU A 53 7.29 -12.79 13.11
CA LEU A 53 8.25 -13.38 12.17
C LEU A 53 8.30 -14.90 12.23
N GLN A 54 8.17 -15.48 13.43
CA GLN A 54 8.31 -16.93 13.64
C GLN A 54 7.41 -17.78 12.73
N PRO A 55 6.09 -17.54 12.61
CA PRO A 55 5.25 -18.34 11.73
C PRO A 55 5.62 -18.19 10.25
N VAL A 56 6.08 -17.01 9.82
CA VAL A 56 6.50 -16.76 8.42
C VAL A 56 7.78 -17.52 8.10
N LEU A 57 8.77 -17.49 9.01
CA LEU A 57 10.02 -18.24 8.87
C LEU A 57 9.79 -19.76 8.83
N GLN A 58 8.83 -20.26 9.62
CA GLN A 58 8.45 -21.68 9.60
C GLN A 58 7.74 -22.09 8.30
N ALA A 59 6.85 -21.24 7.79
CA ALA A 59 6.12 -21.50 6.55
C ALA A 59 7.00 -21.33 5.29
N HIS A 60 8.06 -20.52 5.37
CA HIS A 60 8.91 -20.17 4.24
C HIS A 60 10.41 -20.31 4.57
N PRO A 61 10.96 -21.55 4.62
CA PRO A 61 12.37 -21.78 4.96
C PRO A 61 13.38 -21.15 4.00
N TRP A 62 12.96 -20.81 2.78
CA TRP A 62 13.76 -20.11 1.77
C TRP A 62 13.85 -18.60 2.03
N PHE A 63 13.15 -18.08 3.04
CA PHE A 63 13.12 -16.67 3.41
C PHE A 63 13.77 -16.48 4.78
N HIS A 64 14.85 -15.71 4.81
CA HIS A 64 15.57 -15.34 6.01
C HIS A 64 15.38 -13.86 6.28
N VAL A 65 15.17 -13.48 7.53
CA VAL A 65 14.87 -12.10 7.89
C VAL A 65 15.36 -11.76 9.31
N GLU A 66 15.86 -10.54 9.46
CA GLU A 66 16.33 -9.97 10.72
C GLU A 66 15.73 -8.57 10.90
N LEU A 67 15.38 -8.24 12.15
CA LEU A 67 14.97 -6.89 12.54
C LEU A 67 16.15 -6.15 13.14
N LYS A 68 16.52 -5.03 12.53
CA LYS A 68 17.49 -4.09 13.09
C LYS A 68 16.76 -2.88 13.66
N ALA A 69 16.96 -2.65 14.96
CA ALA A 69 16.40 -1.50 15.65
C ALA A 69 17.47 -0.47 15.96
N ARG A 70 17.23 0.80 15.60
CA ARG A 70 18.13 1.93 15.89
C ARG A 70 17.42 2.97 16.73
N LYS A 71 17.92 3.22 17.94
CA LYS A 71 17.39 4.25 18.84
C LYS A 71 17.71 5.66 18.31
N ARG A 72 16.70 6.52 18.12
CA ARG A 72 16.83 7.97 17.86
C ARG A 72 16.35 8.79 19.06
N LYS A 73 16.27 10.13 18.99
CA LYS A 73 15.88 10.98 20.13
C LYS A 73 14.52 10.65 20.73
N HIS A 74 13.48 10.47 19.91
CA HIS A 74 12.10 10.24 20.38
C HIS A 74 11.45 8.98 19.81
N LEU A 75 12.15 8.27 18.93
CA LEU A 75 11.62 7.12 18.20
C LEU A 75 12.69 6.03 18.10
N VAL A 76 12.26 4.81 17.81
CA VAL A 76 13.11 3.69 17.42
C VAL A 76 12.80 3.35 15.97
N GLU A 77 13.78 3.54 15.10
CA GLU A 77 13.66 3.14 13.69
C GLU A 77 13.87 1.63 13.61
N VAL A 78 12.99 0.94 12.89
CA VAL A 78 13.07 -0.50 12.70
C VAL A 78 13.23 -0.78 11.21
N THR A 79 14.26 -1.55 10.88
CA THR A 79 14.54 -1.99 9.52
C THR A 79 14.44 -3.50 9.46
N LEU A 80 13.69 -3.99 8.49
CA LEU A 80 13.63 -5.38 8.12
C LEU A 80 14.69 -5.64 7.05
N GLU A 81 15.72 -6.42 7.38
CA GLU A 81 16.69 -6.92 6.42
C GLU A 81 16.37 -8.37 6.10
N PHE A 82 16.32 -8.72 4.81
CA PHE A 82 15.93 -10.06 4.38
C PHE A 82 16.80 -10.58 3.25
N GLN A 83 16.82 -11.91 3.15
CA GLN A 83 17.45 -12.67 2.07
C GLN A 83 16.55 -13.84 1.70
N ALA A 84 16.33 -14.01 0.40
CA ALA A 84 15.55 -15.09 -0.18
C ALA A 84 16.31 -15.73 -1.34
N ASP A 85 16.03 -17.01 -1.60
CA ASP A 85 16.65 -17.76 -2.69
C ASP A 85 16.16 -17.34 -4.09
N ARG A 86 15.25 -16.37 -4.17
CA ARG A 86 14.59 -15.93 -5.40
C ARG A 86 14.25 -14.45 -5.36
N ALA A 87 14.03 -13.88 -6.54
CA ALA A 87 13.59 -12.50 -6.68
C ALA A 87 12.27 -12.25 -5.93
N LEU A 88 12.15 -11.10 -5.28
CA LEU A 88 10.97 -10.69 -4.54
C LEU A 88 10.51 -9.30 -4.95
N SER A 89 9.21 -9.07 -4.88
CA SER A 89 8.63 -7.74 -4.96
C SER A 89 7.83 -7.47 -3.69
N ILE A 90 8.03 -6.30 -3.08
CA ILE A 90 7.35 -5.89 -1.86
C ILE A 90 6.49 -4.67 -2.17
N GLN A 91 5.29 -4.60 -1.61
CA GLN A 91 4.44 -3.41 -1.69
C GLN A 91 4.42 -2.66 -0.36
N GLN A 92 5.07 -1.51 -0.30
CA GLN A 92 5.03 -0.66 0.89
C GLN A 92 3.80 0.25 0.85
N PRO A 93 2.92 0.23 1.87
CA PRO A 93 1.83 1.19 1.98
C PRO A 93 2.36 2.62 2.00
N THR A 94 1.82 3.50 1.16
CA THR A 94 2.19 4.93 1.12
C THR A 94 1.03 5.87 1.44
N GLY A 95 -0.10 5.32 1.87
CA GLY A 95 -1.32 6.06 2.19
C GLY A 95 -2.50 5.59 1.37
N ASN A 96 -3.36 6.52 0.98
CA ASN A 96 -4.57 6.24 0.21
C ASN A 96 -4.44 6.76 -1.22
N ARG A 97 -4.95 5.98 -2.16
CA ARG A 97 -5.16 6.36 -3.56
C ARG A 97 -6.64 6.56 -3.79
N PHE A 98 -6.98 7.74 -4.26
CA PHE A 98 -8.32 8.13 -4.66
C PHE A 98 -8.42 8.02 -6.19
N ARG A 99 -9.49 7.39 -6.68
CA ARG A 99 -9.83 7.41 -8.11
C ARG A 99 -11.27 7.82 -8.28
N LEU A 100 -11.49 8.75 -9.19
CA LEU A 100 -12.82 9.18 -9.60
C LEU A 100 -13.22 8.48 -10.91
N GLN A 101 -14.48 8.09 -10.97
CA GLN A 101 -15.16 7.62 -12.18
C GLN A 101 -16.48 8.37 -12.28
N GLY A 102 -16.84 8.82 -13.47
CA GLY A 102 -18.03 9.64 -13.62
C GLY A 102 -18.33 10.04 -15.05
N HIS A 103 -19.41 10.79 -15.19
CA HIS A 103 -19.85 11.37 -16.45
C HIS A 103 -19.83 12.89 -16.35
N THR A 104 -19.33 13.56 -17.40
CA THR A 104 -19.47 15.01 -17.53
C THR A 104 -20.93 15.38 -17.83
N LEU A 105 -21.27 16.67 -17.79
CA LEU A 105 -22.58 17.14 -18.28
C LEU A 105 -22.79 16.89 -19.78
N GLU A 106 -21.70 16.83 -20.55
CA GLU A 106 -21.68 16.53 -21.98
C GLU A 106 -21.84 15.03 -22.27
N GLY A 107 -21.95 14.19 -21.22
CA GLY A 107 -22.13 12.74 -21.33
C GLY A 107 -20.83 11.96 -21.49
N GLU A 108 -19.67 12.62 -21.53
CA GLU A 108 -18.38 11.93 -21.65
C GLU A 108 -18.09 11.09 -20.40
N HIS A 109 -17.72 9.83 -20.62
CA HIS A 109 -17.31 8.93 -19.54
C HIS A 109 -15.82 9.11 -19.22
N ARG A 110 -15.51 9.41 -17.96
CA ARG A 110 -14.14 9.54 -17.46
C ARG A 110 -13.85 8.44 -16.46
N LYS A 111 -12.69 7.79 -16.60
CA LYS A 111 -12.25 6.69 -15.75
C LYS A 111 -10.83 6.91 -15.26
N ASP A 112 -10.58 6.48 -14.02
CA ASP A 112 -9.25 6.46 -13.39
C ASP A 112 -8.56 7.85 -13.30
N VAL A 113 -9.37 8.91 -13.20
CA VAL A 113 -8.87 10.27 -12.98
C VAL A 113 -8.15 10.32 -11.64
N LYS A 114 -6.85 10.68 -11.65
CA LYS A 114 -6.02 10.82 -10.45
C LYS A 114 -6.41 12.12 -9.74
N VAL A 115 -6.83 12.02 -8.49
CA VAL A 115 -7.26 13.20 -7.73
C VAL A 115 -6.29 13.44 -6.58
N GLY A 116 -5.67 14.63 -6.55
CA GLY A 116 -4.71 15.02 -5.50
C GLY A 116 -5.40 15.66 -4.29
N VAL A 117 -6.29 16.63 -4.53
CA VAL A 117 -7.14 17.29 -3.53
C VAL A 117 -8.52 17.44 -4.16
N VAL A 118 -9.57 17.08 -3.42
CA VAL A 118 -10.95 17.10 -3.92
C VAL A 118 -11.66 18.34 -3.38
N VAL A 119 -12.08 19.25 -4.27
CA VAL A 119 -13.26 20.10 -4.03
C VAL A 119 -14.25 19.80 -5.15
N LEU A 120 -15.15 18.84 -4.93
CA LEU A 120 -16.26 18.61 -5.86
C LEU A 120 -17.31 19.69 -5.60
N ARG A 121 -17.45 20.64 -6.54
CA ARG A 121 -18.53 21.63 -6.54
C ARG A 121 -19.56 21.24 -7.59
N GLY A 122 -20.86 21.36 -7.25
CA GLY A 122 -21.95 21.17 -8.22
C GLY A 122 -22.42 19.73 -8.45
N LEU A 123 -22.21 18.81 -7.51
CA LEU A 123 -22.81 17.48 -7.57
C LEU A 123 -24.34 17.61 -7.46
N GLN A 124 -25.05 17.32 -8.56
CA GLN A 124 -26.52 17.36 -8.59
C GLN A 124 -27.17 16.13 -7.93
N ARG A 125 -26.38 15.10 -7.61
CA ARG A 125 -26.83 13.84 -6.98
C ARG A 125 -25.83 13.37 -5.92
N GLU A 126 -26.32 12.52 -5.02
CA GLU A 126 -25.55 11.95 -3.91
C GLU A 126 -24.36 11.10 -4.40
N VAL A 127 -23.21 11.24 -3.71
CA VAL A 127 -22.02 10.43 -4.00
C VAL A 127 -22.25 9.03 -3.42
N MET A 128 -22.50 8.07 -4.29
CA MET A 128 -22.61 6.67 -3.86
C MET A 128 -21.23 6.05 -3.64
N GLU A 129 -21.05 5.38 -2.49
CA GLU A 129 -19.89 4.52 -2.27
C GLU A 129 -19.91 3.31 -3.22
N ASN A 130 -18.72 2.93 -3.67
CA ASN A 130 -18.52 2.07 -4.82
C ASN A 130 -18.93 0.61 -4.58
N LEU A 131 -19.60 -0.02 -5.57
CA LEU A 131 -19.85 -1.47 -5.60
C LEU A 131 -18.53 -2.24 -5.77
N LEU A 132 -18.40 -3.38 -5.08
CA LEU A 132 -17.22 -4.25 -5.11
C LEU A 132 -16.90 -4.72 -6.54
N ARG A 133 -15.72 -4.36 -7.05
CA ARG A 133 -15.24 -4.84 -8.36
C ARG A 133 -14.82 -6.31 -8.30
N LYS A 134 -15.07 -7.05 -9.39
CA LYS A 134 -14.50 -8.37 -9.61
C LYS A 134 -12.96 -8.30 -9.59
N PRO A 135 -12.27 -9.21 -8.88
CA PRO A 135 -10.81 -9.26 -8.87
C PRO A 135 -10.26 -9.54 -10.28
N ARG A 136 -9.15 -8.91 -10.64
CA ARG A 136 -8.47 -9.12 -11.94
C ARG A 136 -7.65 -10.43 -11.91
N SER A 137 -7.53 -11.11 -13.06
CA SER A 137 -6.79 -12.38 -13.21
C SER A 137 -5.27 -12.23 -13.35
N ASP A 138 -4.75 -11.01 -13.54
CA ASP A 138 -3.34 -10.68 -13.71
C ASP A 138 -2.60 -10.42 -12.38
N ARG A 139 -3.15 -10.92 -11.26
CA ARG A 139 -2.55 -10.66 -9.94
C ARG A 139 -1.25 -11.44 -9.80
N LYS A 140 -0.15 -10.72 -9.55
CA LYS A 140 1.09 -11.30 -9.01
C LYS A 140 0.73 -12.21 -7.82
N CYS A 141 1.34 -13.39 -7.77
CA CYS A 141 1.06 -14.36 -6.71
C CYS A 141 1.56 -13.79 -5.38
N LEU A 142 0.61 -13.39 -4.52
CA LEU A 142 0.92 -13.03 -3.14
C LEU A 142 1.42 -14.29 -2.43
N VAL A 143 2.64 -14.24 -1.93
CA VAL A 143 3.25 -15.38 -1.26
C VAL A 143 2.90 -15.36 0.22
N PHE A 144 3.12 -14.22 0.87
CA PHE A 144 2.77 -13.96 2.26
C PHE A 144 2.69 -12.45 2.54
N GLU A 145 2.14 -12.11 3.69
CA GLU A 145 2.13 -10.75 4.23
C GLU A 145 2.88 -10.75 5.56
N LEU A 146 3.78 -9.78 5.74
CA LEU A 146 4.57 -9.61 6.95
C LEU A 146 4.55 -8.13 7.33
N PHE A 147 4.09 -7.79 8.54
CA PHE A 147 3.94 -6.39 9.00
C PHE A 147 3.12 -5.51 8.05
N LYS A 148 2.05 -6.04 7.45
CA LYS A 148 1.24 -5.35 6.43
C LYS A 148 1.99 -5.04 5.12
N LEU A 149 3.16 -5.63 4.93
CA LEU A 149 3.91 -5.61 3.68
C LEU A 149 3.60 -6.90 2.92
N PRO A 150 2.92 -6.81 1.76
CA PRO A 150 2.66 -7.97 0.93
C PRO A 150 3.91 -8.30 0.08
N PHE A 151 4.33 -9.57 0.11
CA PHE A 151 5.46 -10.12 -0.63
C PHE A 151 4.97 -10.93 -1.83
N TYR A 152 5.54 -10.67 -3.01
CA TYR A 152 5.18 -11.31 -4.26
C TYR A 152 6.41 -11.93 -4.91
N ILE A 153 6.22 -13.09 -5.56
CA ILE A 153 7.15 -13.58 -6.57
C ILE A 153 6.80 -12.88 -7.89
N PRO A 154 7.76 -12.22 -8.55
CA PRO A 154 7.55 -11.48 -9.79
C PRO A 154 7.13 -12.37 -10.96
#